data_AF-A0A645CWN1-F1
#
_entry.id   AF-A0A645CWN1-F1
#
_cell.length_a   1.000
_cell.length_b   1.000
_cell.length_c   1.000
_cell.angle_alpha   90.00
_cell.angle_beta   90.00
_cell.angle_gamma   90.00
#
_symmetry.space_group_name_H-M   'P 1'
#
loop_
_entity.id
_entity.type
_entity.pdbx_description
1 polymer ?
#
loop_
_entity_poly.entity_id
_entity_poly.type
_entity_poly.pdbx_seq_one_letter_code
_entity_poly.pdbx_strand_id
1 'polypeptide(L)'
;MQEHASAQPGSDTWIGKSIAVATRHPLGVGDAKYRWATSAGYADTVAFGLYAKSTFDKLGLYNEELLVNEDYEMNARLRASGGRIWINPEIRSTYYSRPDLRSLARQYFTYGFYKFRMLKKYPQTLRWRQALPPLFVFGILMLLLLSVFWWFARVVFLSVAAAYLFILIAGCSQEAFKQKSPELLFGIPLAIMTMHFSWGGGFWWSAITGFKKGNHVG
;
A
#
# COMPACT_ATOMS: atom_id res chain seq x y z
N MET A 1 1.10 26.15 -6.44
CA MET A 1 1.85 24.89 -6.60
C MET A 1 0.82 23.76 -6.53
N GLN A 2 0.53 23.09 -7.64
CA GLN A 2 -0.68 22.27 -7.84
C GLN A 2 -0.57 20.90 -7.14
N GLU A 3 -1.54 20.59 -6.28
CA GLU A 3 -1.62 19.33 -5.53
C GLU A 3 -2.43 18.31 -6.36
N HIS A 4 -1.74 17.47 -7.12
CA HIS A 4 -2.34 16.36 -7.86
C HIS A 4 -2.78 15.27 -6.87
N ALA A 5 -4.05 14.86 -6.93
CA ALA A 5 -4.67 13.90 -6.00
C ALA A 5 -4.33 14.18 -4.52
N SER A 6 -4.81 15.31 -3.98
CA SER A 6 -4.62 15.66 -2.57
C SER A 6 -5.30 14.61 -1.68
N ALA A 7 -4.52 13.72 -1.08
CA ALA A 7 -5.01 12.88 0.00
C ALA A 7 -5.34 13.80 1.19
N GLN A 8 -6.63 13.93 1.50
CA GLN A 8 -7.12 14.73 2.61
C GLN A 8 -7.19 13.88 3.88
N PRO A 9 -7.04 14.49 5.07
CA PRO A 9 -7.21 13.79 6.33
C PRO A 9 -8.66 13.32 6.49
N GLY A 10 -8.84 12.08 6.94
CA GLY A 10 -10.18 11.56 7.29
C GLY A 10 -10.72 12.08 8.62
N SER A 11 -9.87 12.74 9.42
CA SER A 11 -10.21 13.38 10.69
C SER A 11 -9.28 14.57 10.93
N ASP A 12 -9.77 15.64 11.57
CA ASP A 12 -8.94 16.80 11.96
C ASP A 12 -8.14 16.52 13.23
N THR A 13 -7.34 15.45 13.21
CA THR A 13 -6.45 15.05 14.29
C THR A 13 -5.02 15.03 13.79
N TRP A 14 -4.04 15.17 14.70
CA TRP A 14 -2.62 15.07 14.34
C TRP A 14 -2.29 13.75 13.62
N ILE A 15 -2.95 12.66 14.04
CA ILE A 15 -2.78 11.35 13.43
C ILE A 15 -3.49 11.26 12.07
N GLY A 16 -4.70 11.79 11.93
CA GLY A 16 -5.41 11.84 10.64
C GLY A 16 -4.64 12.63 9.58
N LYS A 17 -4.06 13.78 9.96
CA LYS A 17 -3.14 14.57 9.12
C LYS A 17 -1.90 13.77 8.74
N SER A 18 -1.30 13.09 9.71
CA SER A 18 -0.12 12.24 9.47
C SER A 18 -0.40 11.09 8.51
N ILE A 19 -1.57 10.44 8.63
CA ILE A 19 -2.00 9.37 7.74
C ILE A 19 -2.19 9.90 6.32
N ALA A 20 -2.81 11.07 6.15
CA ALA A 20 -2.96 11.71 4.85
C ALA A 20 -1.61 11.90 4.15
N VAL A 21 -0.62 12.45 4.86
CA VAL A 21 0.76 12.62 4.35
C VAL A 21 1.42 11.27 4.06
N ALA A 22 1.31 10.30 4.96
CA ALA A 22 1.91 8.96 4.79
C ALA A 22 1.38 8.25 3.53
N THR A 23 0.09 8.38 3.22
CA THR A 23 -0.52 7.76 2.02
C THR A 23 -0.04 8.34 0.69
N ARG A 24 0.61 9.51 0.72
CA ARG A 24 1.31 10.13 -0.41
C ARG A 24 2.81 10.20 -0.21
N HIS A 25 3.38 9.54 0.78
CA HIS A 25 4.82 9.55 0.99
C HIS A 25 5.50 8.37 0.26
N PRO A 26 6.62 8.56 -0.46
CA PRO A 26 7.32 7.46 -1.15
C PRO A 26 7.69 6.30 -0.21
N LEU A 27 8.10 6.61 1.03
CA LEU A 27 8.37 5.57 2.04
C LEU A 27 7.15 4.77 2.47
N GLY A 28 5.93 5.26 2.26
CA GLY A 28 4.69 4.56 2.63
C GLY A 28 4.09 3.75 1.48
N VAL A 29 4.18 4.23 0.24
CA VAL A 29 3.47 3.62 -0.91
C VAL A 29 4.37 3.27 -2.10
N GLY A 30 5.69 3.45 -1.98
CA GLY A 30 6.71 2.99 -2.91
C GLY A 30 6.88 3.87 -4.15
N ASP A 31 6.78 3.26 -5.33
CA ASP A 31 6.83 3.88 -6.66
C ASP A 31 5.46 3.86 -7.37
N ALA A 32 4.36 3.88 -6.61
CA ALA A 32 2.99 4.03 -7.13
C ALA A 32 2.76 5.36 -7.87
N LYS A 33 3.25 5.48 -9.12
CA LYS A 33 3.24 6.70 -9.95
C LYS A 33 1.91 7.45 -9.96
N TYR A 34 0.76 6.76 -9.92
CA TYR A 34 -0.56 7.39 -9.90
C TYR A 34 -0.81 8.30 -8.68
N ARG A 35 -0.05 8.15 -7.59
CA ARG A 35 -0.19 9.00 -6.39
C ARG A 35 0.63 10.29 -6.43
N TRP A 36 1.55 10.44 -7.39
CA TRP A 36 2.41 11.64 -7.51
C TRP A 36 2.73 12.04 -8.95
N ALA A 37 2.01 11.52 -9.93
CA ALA A 37 2.24 11.86 -11.33
C ALA A 37 1.99 13.35 -11.55
N THR A 38 3.03 14.08 -11.95
CA THR A 38 2.95 15.51 -12.30
C THR A 38 2.79 15.74 -13.80
N SER A 39 2.97 14.69 -14.61
CA SER A 39 2.77 14.72 -16.06
C SER A 39 1.89 13.56 -16.49
N ALA A 40 1.14 13.78 -17.57
CA ALA A 40 0.32 12.73 -18.16
C ALA A 40 1.21 11.63 -18.75
N GLY A 41 0.78 10.38 -18.61
CA GLY A 41 1.58 9.26 -19.07
C GLY A 41 0.99 7.89 -18.77
N TYR A 42 1.67 6.88 -19.30
CA TYR A 42 1.30 5.49 -19.08
C TYR A 42 1.68 5.01 -17.67
N ALA A 43 0.80 4.21 -17.08
CA ALA A 43 1.01 3.59 -15.77
C ALA A 43 0.61 2.11 -15.76
N ASP A 44 1.05 1.40 -14.73
CA ASP A 44 0.71 -0.02 -14.53
C ASP A 44 -0.69 -0.22 -13.94
N THR A 45 -1.18 0.78 -13.22
CA THR A 45 -2.47 0.77 -12.54
C THR A 45 -2.88 2.21 -12.19
N VAL A 46 -4.17 2.41 -11.97
CA VAL A 46 -4.76 3.65 -11.48
C VAL A 46 -5.85 3.31 -10.48
N ALA A 47 -6.02 4.15 -9.45
CA ALA A 47 -7.20 4.10 -8.60
C ALA A 47 -8.31 4.93 -9.25
N PHE A 48 -9.57 4.48 -9.19
CA PHE A 48 -10.72 5.17 -9.79
C PHE A 48 -10.63 5.30 -11.32
N GLY A 49 -10.28 4.20 -12.00
CA GLY A 49 -10.20 4.18 -13.47
C GLY A 49 -11.55 4.38 -14.16
N LEU A 50 -11.53 5.10 -15.27
CA LEU A 50 -12.64 5.14 -16.23
C LEU A 50 -12.36 4.12 -17.34
N TYR A 51 -13.33 3.26 -17.61
CA TYR A 51 -13.24 2.22 -18.63
C TYR A 51 -14.34 2.43 -19.67
N ALA A 52 -14.02 2.20 -20.94
CA ALA A 52 -15.04 2.12 -21.97
C ALA A 52 -15.90 0.86 -21.75
N LYS A 53 -17.21 0.93 -22.05
CA LYS A 53 -18.10 -0.24 -21.95
C LYS A 53 -17.53 -1.45 -22.72
N SER A 54 -16.97 -1.23 -23.90
CA SER A 54 -16.35 -2.26 -24.73
C SER A 54 -15.18 -2.99 -24.05
N THR A 55 -14.53 -2.37 -23.06
CA THR A 55 -13.50 -3.04 -22.24
C THR A 55 -14.13 -4.17 -21.40
N PHE A 56 -15.29 -3.93 -20.79
CA PHE A 56 -16.01 -4.95 -20.04
C PHE A 56 -16.62 -6.01 -20.95
N ASP A 57 -17.15 -5.60 -22.11
CA ASP A 57 -17.69 -6.55 -23.10
C ASP A 57 -16.59 -7.54 -23.58
N LYS A 58 -15.33 -7.07 -23.68
CA LYS A 58 -14.20 -7.89 -24.13
C LYS A 58 -13.55 -8.71 -22.99
N LEU A 59 -13.36 -8.12 -21.81
CA LEU A 59 -12.58 -8.73 -20.75
C LEU A 59 -13.44 -9.47 -19.72
N GLY A 60 -14.74 -9.18 -19.66
CA GLY A 60 -15.66 -9.60 -18.59
C GLY A 60 -15.69 -8.62 -17.42
N LEU A 61 -16.65 -8.79 -16.52
CA LEU A 61 -16.85 -7.95 -15.33
C LEU A 61 -15.75 -8.13 -14.27
N TYR A 62 -15.89 -7.45 -13.12
CA TYR A 62 -14.98 -7.63 -11.99
C TYR A 62 -15.05 -9.04 -11.41
N ASN A 63 -13.92 -9.51 -10.89
CA ASN A 63 -13.84 -10.80 -10.24
C ASN A 63 -14.39 -10.72 -8.81
N GLU A 64 -15.59 -11.23 -8.58
CA GLU A 64 -16.29 -11.17 -7.29
C GLU A 64 -15.61 -11.97 -6.17
N GLU A 65 -14.67 -12.87 -6.49
CA GLU A 65 -13.85 -13.54 -5.47
C GLU A 65 -12.83 -12.59 -4.80
N LEU A 66 -12.55 -11.45 -5.42
CA LEU A 66 -11.68 -10.40 -4.90
C LEU A 66 -12.53 -9.25 -4.34
N LEU A 67 -12.81 -9.30 -3.04
CA LEU A 67 -13.49 -8.19 -2.35
C LEU A 67 -12.65 -6.91 -2.30
N VAL A 68 -11.34 -7.02 -2.58
CA VAL A 68 -10.41 -5.90 -2.74
C VAL A 68 -9.39 -6.24 -3.82
N ASN A 69 -8.90 -5.21 -4.52
CA ASN A 69 -8.00 -5.28 -5.69
C ASN A 69 -8.70 -5.72 -6.98
N GLU A 70 -10.03 -5.64 -7.04
CA GLU A 70 -10.83 -5.90 -8.24
C GLU A 70 -10.46 -4.97 -9.40
N ASP A 71 -10.21 -3.70 -9.12
CA ASP A 71 -9.74 -2.69 -10.07
C ASP A 71 -8.32 -3.02 -10.57
N TYR A 72 -7.44 -3.43 -9.67
CA TYR A 72 -6.07 -3.82 -9.97
C TYR A 72 -6.02 -5.12 -10.79
N GLU A 73 -6.93 -6.06 -10.53
CA GLU A 73 -7.11 -7.28 -11.33
C GLU A 73 -7.64 -6.97 -12.74
N MET A 74 -8.65 -6.12 -12.86
CA MET A 74 -9.13 -5.62 -14.15
C MET A 74 -8.00 -4.93 -14.93
N ASN A 75 -7.21 -4.08 -14.28
CA ASN A 75 -6.04 -3.43 -14.86
C ASN A 75 -4.98 -4.44 -15.32
N ALA A 76 -4.82 -5.55 -14.59
CA ALA A 76 -3.93 -6.63 -14.99
C ALA A 76 -4.44 -7.37 -16.25
N ARG A 77 -5.73 -7.72 -16.31
CA ARG A 77 -6.36 -8.31 -17.51
C ARG A 77 -6.29 -7.38 -18.72
N LEU A 78 -6.57 -6.10 -18.52
CA LEU A 78 -6.48 -5.08 -19.56
C LEU A 78 -5.07 -5.05 -20.16
N ARG A 79 -4.03 -4.95 -19.32
CA ARG A 79 -2.64 -4.97 -19.79
C ARG A 79 -2.25 -6.28 -20.47
N ALA A 80 -2.71 -7.41 -19.95
CA ALA A 80 -2.47 -8.72 -20.57
C ALA A 80 -3.11 -8.84 -21.96
N SER A 81 -4.21 -8.12 -22.22
CA SER A 81 -4.85 -8.04 -23.54
C SER A 81 -4.22 -7.03 -24.51
N GLY A 82 -3.08 -6.42 -24.15
CA GLY A 82 -2.41 -5.36 -24.90
C GLY A 82 -2.95 -3.94 -24.67
N GLY A 83 -3.89 -3.78 -23.73
CA GLY A 83 -4.41 -2.49 -23.31
C GLY A 83 -3.38 -1.68 -22.53
N ARG A 84 -3.56 -0.36 -22.51
CA ARG A 84 -2.69 0.59 -21.79
C ARG A 84 -3.52 1.48 -20.88
N ILE A 85 -2.95 1.83 -19.72
CA ILE A 85 -3.60 2.71 -18.74
C ILE A 85 -2.92 4.07 -18.84
N TRP A 86 -3.72 5.10 -19.10
CA TRP A 86 -3.27 6.49 -19.18
C TRP A 86 -3.71 7.24 -17.93
N ILE A 87 -2.77 7.96 -17.31
CA ILE A 87 -3.06 8.87 -16.20
C ILE A 87 -2.99 10.29 -16.75
N ASN A 88 -4.06 11.06 -16.53
CA ASN A 88 -4.07 12.50 -16.77
C ASN A 88 -4.20 13.24 -15.41
N PRO A 89 -3.15 13.97 -14.97
CA PRO A 89 -3.17 14.74 -13.73
C PRO A 89 -4.22 15.86 -13.66
N GLU A 90 -4.84 16.23 -14.78
CA GLU A 90 -5.96 17.18 -14.85
C GLU A 90 -7.28 16.56 -14.35
N ILE A 91 -7.41 15.23 -14.38
CA ILE A 91 -8.56 14.52 -13.82
C ILE A 91 -8.37 14.46 -12.31
N ARG A 92 -9.19 15.21 -11.58
CA ARG A 92 -9.06 15.37 -10.12
C ARG A 92 -10.06 14.48 -9.39
N SER A 93 -9.55 13.79 -8.37
CA SER A 93 -10.35 13.07 -7.38
C SER A 93 -9.80 13.37 -5.99
N THR A 94 -10.69 13.68 -5.05
CA THR A 94 -10.33 13.92 -3.65
C THR A 94 -10.42 12.60 -2.89
N TYR A 95 -9.28 12.11 -2.40
CA TYR A 95 -9.23 10.91 -1.58
C TYR A 95 -9.18 11.30 -0.10
N TYR A 96 -10.12 10.79 0.70
CA TYR A 96 -10.07 10.93 2.15
C TYR A 96 -9.39 9.71 2.77
N SER A 97 -8.30 9.96 3.47
CA SER A 97 -7.52 8.95 4.17
C SER A 97 -8.26 8.42 5.41
N ARG A 98 -7.72 7.37 6.03
CA ARG A 98 -8.34 6.79 7.24
C ARG A 98 -8.18 7.73 8.44
N PRO A 99 -9.20 7.83 9.32
CA PRO A 99 -9.18 8.79 10.42
C PRO A 99 -8.23 8.44 11.57
N ASP A 100 -7.79 7.17 11.66
CA ASP A 100 -6.99 6.65 12.77
C ASP A 100 -6.14 5.43 12.35
N LEU A 101 -5.17 5.04 13.21
CA LEU A 101 -4.26 3.94 12.91
C LEU A 101 -4.93 2.58 12.88
N ARG A 102 -6.00 2.35 13.65
CA ARG A 102 -6.71 1.07 13.67
C ARG A 102 -7.45 0.85 12.35
N SER A 103 -8.12 1.88 11.85
CA SER A 103 -8.81 1.84 10.55
C SER A 103 -7.81 1.77 9.38
N LEU A 104 -6.65 2.42 9.49
CA LEU A 104 -5.53 2.26 8.55
C LEU A 104 -4.96 0.84 8.56
N ALA A 105 -4.71 0.28 9.75
CA ALA A 105 -4.19 -1.07 9.91
C ALA A 105 -5.12 -2.10 9.26
N ARG A 106 -6.43 -2.00 9.54
CA ARG A 106 -7.43 -2.86 8.92
C ARG A 106 -7.40 -2.76 7.39
N GLN A 107 -7.34 -1.55 6.84
CA GLN A 107 -7.26 -1.32 5.40
C GLN A 107 -6.02 -1.99 4.79
N TYR A 108 -4.84 -1.72 5.33
CA TYR A 108 -3.59 -2.27 4.78
C TYR A 108 -3.45 -3.78 5.00
N PHE A 109 -3.98 -4.31 6.11
CA PHE A 109 -4.09 -5.75 6.32
C PHE A 109 -4.95 -6.41 5.25
N THR A 110 -6.14 -5.86 4.97
CA THR A 110 -7.00 -6.36 3.90
C THR A 110 -6.29 -6.29 2.55
N TYR A 111 -5.55 -5.21 2.27
CA TYR A 111 -4.81 -5.08 1.02
C TYR A 111 -3.74 -6.17 0.86
N GLY A 112 -2.91 -6.40 1.88
CA GLY A 112 -1.92 -7.47 1.88
C GLY A 112 -2.54 -8.85 1.73
N PHE A 113 -3.65 -9.10 2.45
CA PHE A 113 -4.38 -10.36 2.43
C PHE A 113 -4.89 -10.69 1.03
N TYR A 114 -5.61 -9.77 0.39
CA TYR A 114 -6.11 -9.99 -0.97
C TYR A 114 -5.00 -9.95 -2.02
N LYS A 115 -3.88 -9.24 -1.77
CA LYS A 115 -2.74 -9.25 -2.69
C LYS A 115 -2.16 -10.66 -2.83
N PHE A 116 -1.98 -11.40 -1.73
CA PHE A 116 -1.49 -12.79 -1.83
C PHE A 116 -2.45 -13.68 -2.63
N ARG A 117 -3.77 -13.57 -2.41
CA ARG A 117 -4.78 -14.30 -3.18
C ARG A 117 -4.73 -13.97 -4.66
N MET A 118 -4.56 -12.70 -4.98
CA MET A 118 -4.39 -12.25 -6.36
C MET A 118 -3.14 -12.87 -6.99
N LEU A 119 -2.00 -12.91 -6.28
CA LEU A 119 -0.75 -13.49 -6.80
C LEU A 119 -0.84 -14.98 -7.08
N LYS A 120 -1.71 -15.72 -6.38
CA LYS A 120 -1.97 -17.14 -6.71
C LYS A 120 -2.59 -17.31 -8.09
N LYS A 121 -3.42 -16.36 -8.54
CA LYS A 121 -4.07 -16.39 -9.86
C LYS A 121 -3.26 -15.64 -10.93
N TYR A 122 -2.61 -14.53 -10.55
CA TYR A 122 -1.89 -13.62 -11.44
C TYR A 122 -0.49 -13.27 -10.88
N PRO A 123 0.44 -14.24 -10.84
CA PRO A 123 1.78 -14.05 -10.24
C PRO A 123 2.60 -12.96 -10.94
N GLN A 124 2.41 -12.76 -12.25
CA GLN A 124 3.04 -11.72 -13.06
C GLN A 124 2.70 -10.28 -12.63
N THR A 125 1.73 -10.12 -11.72
CA THR A 125 1.30 -8.80 -11.22
C THR A 125 2.07 -8.35 -9.98
N LEU A 126 3.01 -9.17 -9.49
CA LEU A 126 3.89 -8.82 -8.37
C LEU A 126 4.79 -7.64 -8.76
N ARG A 127 4.83 -6.64 -7.91
CA ARG A 127 5.76 -5.51 -8.01
C ARG A 127 6.67 -5.50 -6.79
N TRP A 128 7.91 -5.04 -6.95
CA TRP A 128 8.91 -5.00 -5.88
C TRP A 128 8.37 -4.25 -4.63
N ARG A 129 7.69 -3.11 -4.82
CA ARG A 129 7.04 -2.34 -3.74
C ARG A 129 5.99 -3.13 -2.94
N GLN A 130 5.36 -4.13 -3.55
CA GLN A 130 4.36 -4.98 -2.91
C GLN A 130 4.99 -6.18 -2.18
N ALA A 131 6.19 -6.59 -2.62
CA ALA A 131 6.96 -7.68 -2.03
C ALA A 131 7.81 -7.24 -0.82
N LEU A 132 8.28 -5.98 -0.81
CA LEU A 132 9.14 -5.47 0.24
C LEU A 132 8.49 -5.51 1.65
N PRO A 133 7.26 -5.00 1.88
CA PRO A 133 6.71 -5.02 3.23
C PRO A 133 6.52 -6.44 3.80
N PRO A 134 5.98 -7.44 3.07
CA PRO A 134 5.92 -8.81 3.57
C PRO A 134 7.29 -9.40 3.89
N LEU A 135 8.30 -9.21 3.02
CA LEU A 135 9.65 -9.71 3.28
C LEU A 135 10.29 -9.05 4.51
N PHE A 136 10.14 -7.73 4.64
CA PHE A 136 10.62 -6.98 5.80
C PHE A 136 9.98 -7.45 7.11
N VAL A 137 8.65 -7.58 7.13
CA VAL A 137 7.91 -8.02 8.33
C VAL A 137 8.31 -9.43 8.74
N PHE A 138 8.46 -10.35 7.77
CA PHE A 138 8.93 -11.71 8.04
C PHE A 138 10.36 -11.71 8.58
N GLY A 139 11.28 -10.97 7.94
CA GLY A 139 12.67 -10.88 8.37
C GLY A 139 12.81 -10.33 9.79
N ILE A 140 12.09 -9.25 10.11
CA ILE A 140 12.05 -8.67 11.46
C ILE A 140 11.51 -9.68 12.48
N LEU A 141 10.43 -10.40 12.16
CA LEU A 141 9.87 -11.41 13.04
C LEU A 141 10.87 -12.55 13.31
N MET A 142 11.54 -13.05 12.27
CA MET A 142 12.55 -14.12 12.44
C MET A 142 13.75 -13.63 13.24
N LEU A 143 14.25 -12.43 12.98
CA LEU A 143 15.34 -11.82 13.75
C LEU A 143 14.96 -11.62 15.22
N LEU A 144 13.73 -11.18 15.49
CA LEU A 144 13.22 -11.03 16.85
C LEU A 144 13.19 -12.37 17.59
N LEU A 145 12.66 -13.43 16.97
CA LEU A 145 12.63 -14.77 17.57
C LEU A 145 14.05 -15.31 17.83
N LEU A 146 14.96 -15.14 16.89
CA LEU A 146 16.35 -15.59 17.01
C LEU A 146 17.14 -14.76 18.05
N SER A 147 16.81 -13.49 18.25
CA SER A 147 17.50 -12.59 19.19
C SER A 147 17.44 -13.04 20.65
N VAL A 148 16.47 -13.89 20.98
CA VAL A 148 16.33 -14.50 22.31
C VAL A 148 17.49 -15.45 22.57
N PHE A 149 17.89 -16.24 21.57
CA PHE A 149 18.86 -17.32 21.70
C PHE A 149 20.25 -16.97 21.17
N TRP A 150 20.35 -15.98 20.28
CA TRP A 150 21.59 -15.67 19.57
C TRP A 150 21.91 -14.17 19.64
N TRP A 151 23.02 -13.84 20.31
CA TRP A 151 23.45 -12.45 20.50
C TRP A 151 23.69 -11.71 19.17
N PHE A 152 24.22 -12.41 18.16
CA PHE A 152 24.44 -11.81 16.84
C PHE A 152 23.10 -11.43 16.19
N ALA A 153 22.10 -12.32 16.25
CA ALA A 153 20.75 -12.00 15.78
C ALA A 153 20.14 -10.79 16.51
N ARG A 154 20.44 -10.62 17.80
CA ARG A 154 20.02 -9.44 18.57
C ARG A 154 20.68 -8.16 18.08
N VAL A 155 21.99 -8.17 17.82
CA VAL A 155 22.70 -7.00 17.27
C VAL A 155 22.15 -6.66 15.88
N VAL A 156 21.91 -7.65 15.02
CA VAL A 156 21.33 -7.45 13.69
C VAL A 156 19.91 -6.90 13.80
N PHE A 157 19.05 -7.47 14.64
CA PHE A 157 17.70 -6.98 14.89
C PHE A 157 17.69 -5.50 15.31
N LEU A 158 18.49 -5.15 16.32
CA LEU A 158 18.57 -3.77 16.82
C LEU A 158 19.12 -2.82 15.76
N SER A 159 20.13 -3.25 14.99
CA SER A 159 20.70 -2.45 13.90
C SER A 159 19.68 -2.18 12.80
N VAL A 160 18.93 -3.19 12.38
CA VAL A 160 17.89 -3.05 11.34
C VAL A 160 16.73 -2.19 11.87
N ALA A 161 16.28 -2.40 13.11
CA ALA A 161 15.23 -1.59 13.72
C ALA A 161 15.64 -0.11 13.84
N ALA A 162 16.87 0.16 14.29
CA ALA A 162 17.41 1.52 14.38
C ALA A 162 17.53 2.17 13.00
N ALA A 163 18.07 1.46 12.01
CA ALA A 163 18.19 1.95 10.64
C ALA A 163 16.81 2.26 10.02
N TYR A 164 15.83 1.38 10.23
CA TYR A 164 14.46 1.58 9.76
C TYR A 164 13.82 2.83 10.38
N LEU A 165 13.91 2.99 11.71
CA LEU A 165 13.42 4.18 12.40
C LEU A 165 14.12 5.45 11.92
N PHE A 166 15.45 5.41 11.76
CA PHE A 166 16.23 6.53 11.25
C PHE A 166 15.77 6.95 9.85
N ILE A 167 15.62 6.00 8.92
CA ILE A 167 15.14 6.26 7.56
C ILE A 167 13.75 6.90 7.57
N LEU A 168 12.83 6.40 8.42
CA LEU A 168 11.50 6.99 8.52
C LEU A 168 11.53 8.41 9.06
N ILE A 169 12.25 8.65 10.16
CA ILE A 169 12.34 9.99 10.78
C ILE A 169 13.03 10.97 9.81
N ALA A 170 14.18 10.59 9.25
CA ALA A 170 14.91 11.42 8.31
C ALA A 170 14.08 11.71 7.05
N GLY A 171 13.43 10.70 6.47
CA GLY A 171 12.61 10.85 5.27
C GLY A 171 11.34 11.68 5.50
N CYS A 172 10.72 11.59 6.69
CA CYS A 172 9.49 12.33 7.00
C CYS A 172 9.76 13.75 7.52
N SER A 173 10.98 14.05 7.96
CA SER A 173 11.36 15.35 8.54
C SER A 173 11.02 16.53 7.62
N GLN A 174 11.25 16.38 6.31
CA GLN A 174 10.96 17.43 5.32
C GLN A 174 9.49 17.81 5.30
N GLU A 175 8.57 16.85 5.43
CA GLU A 175 7.13 17.14 5.44
C GLU A 175 6.70 17.84 6.74
N ALA A 176 7.29 17.44 7.89
CA ALA A 176 7.04 18.10 9.17
C ALA A 176 7.49 19.58 9.15
N PHE A 177 8.67 19.87 8.59
CA PHE A 177 9.19 21.23 8.45
C PHE A 177 8.35 22.08 7.48
N LYS A 178 7.99 21.54 6.30
CA LYS A 178 7.17 22.26 5.32
C LYS A 178 5.80 22.65 5.87
N GLN A 179 5.18 21.77 6.66
CA GLN A 179 3.84 21.98 7.22
C GLN A 179 3.87 22.67 8.60
N LYS A 180 5.06 23.03 9.11
CA LYS A 180 5.25 23.69 10.43
C LYS A 180 4.53 22.97 11.58
N SER A 181 4.47 21.64 11.52
CA SER A 181 3.67 20.81 12.43
C SER A 181 4.58 19.72 13.04
N PRO A 182 5.17 19.94 14.23
CA PRO A 182 6.13 19.01 14.84
C PRO A 182 5.54 17.62 15.12
N GLU A 183 4.24 17.52 15.36
CA GLU A 183 3.52 16.25 15.52
C GLU A 183 3.67 15.30 14.33
N LEU A 184 3.89 15.83 13.12
CA LEU A 184 4.08 15.03 11.91
C LEU A 184 5.41 14.27 11.93
N LEU A 185 6.41 14.75 12.68
CA LEU A 185 7.71 14.10 12.80
C LEU A 185 7.60 12.69 13.39
N PHE A 186 6.60 12.47 14.26
CA PHE A 186 6.32 11.17 14.87
C PHE A 186 5.12 10.48 14.22
N GLY A 187 4.09 11.24 13.84
CA GLY A 187 2.87 10.67 13.29
C GLY A 187 3.04 10.04 11.92
N ILE A 188 3.85 10.64 11.02
CA ILE A 188 4.06 10.08 9.68
C ILE A 188 4.84 8.75 9.78
N PRO A 189 5.97 8.65 10.50
CA PRO A 189 6.63 7.36 10.72
C PRO A 189 5.69 6.30 11.31
N LEU A 190 4.88 6.66 12.31
CA LEU A 190 3.94 5.73 12.94
C LEU A 190 2.87 5.22 11.97
N ALA A 191 2.35 6.09 11.09
CA ALA A 191 1.42 5.70 10.04
C ALA A 191 2.08 4.78 9.00
N ILE A 192 3.30 5.09 8.54
CA ILE A 192 4.06 4.25 7.59
C ILE A 192 4.37 2.88 8.19
N MET A 193 4.80 2.83 9.45
CA MET A 193 4.99 1.57 10.17
C MET A 193 3.70 0.75 10.17
N THR A 194 2.58 1.38 10.53
CA THR A 194 1.26 0.74 10.54
C THR A 194 0.93 0.17 9.15
N MET A 195 1.19 0.90 8.08
CA MET A 195 0.99 0.43 6.70
C MET A 195 1.86 -0.79 6.38
N HIS A 196 3.16 -0.75 6.68
CA HIS A 196 4.10 -1.84 6.38
C HIS A 196 3.78 -3.12 7.16
N PHE A 197 3.63 -3.02 8.48
CA PHE A 197 3.36 -4.15 9.35
C PHE A 197 1.98 -4.76 9.08
N SER A 198 0.96 -3.93 8.82
CA SER A 198 -0.38 -4.43 8.51
C SER A 198 -0.41 -5.09 7.14
N TRP A 199 0.19 -4.49 6.11
CA TRP A 199 0.29 -5.10 4.78
C TRP A 199 1.03 -6.43 4.81
N GLY A 200 2.22 -6.46 5.41
CA GLY A 200 3.01 -7.69 5.53
C GLY A 200 2.28 -8.76 6.35
N GLY A 201 1.69 -8.37 7.48
CA GLY A 201 0.90 -9.26 8.33
C GLY A 201 -0.30 -9.87 7.59
N GLY A 202 -1.07 -9.05 6.87
CA GLY A 202 -2.20 -9.51 6.06
C GLY A 202 -1.78 -10.48 4.95
N PHE A 203 -0.66 -10.19 4.29
CA PHE A 203 -0.09 -11.05 3.26
C PHE A 203 0.27 -12.44 3.80
N TRP A 204 1.03 -12.50 4.89
CA TRP A 204 1.42 -13.78 5.50
C TRP A 204 0.26 -14.52 6.14
N TRP A 205 -0.68 -13.79 6.75
CA TRP A 205 -1.90 -14.39 7.25
C TRP A 205 -2.67 -15.09 6.12
N SER A 206 -2.85 -14.42 4.98
CA SER A 206 -3.48 -15.06 3.81
C SER A 206 -2.71 -16.27 3.29
N ALA A 207 -1.38 -16.25 3.38
CA ALA A 207 -0.54 -17.38 2.98
C ALA A 207 -0.78 -18.61 3.86
N ILE A 208 -0.89 -18.40 5.18
CA ILE A 208 -1.11 -19.46 6.16
C ILE A 208 -2.55 -19.97 6.12
N THR A 209 -3.56 -19.09 6.04
CA THR A 209 -4.97 -19.51 6.16
C THR A 209 -5.55 -20.21 4.92
N GLY A 210 -4.82 -20.21 3.80
CA GLY A 210 -5.27 -20.84 2.55
C GLY A 210 -6.56 -20.24 1.98
N PHE A 211 -6.99 -20.75 0.82
CA PHE A 211 -8.33 -20.49 0.28
C PHE A 211 -9.29 -21.44 1.00
N LYS A 212 -10.12 -20.96 1.94
CA LYS A 212 -11.41 -21.62 2.13
C LYS A 212 -12.21 -21.31 0.88
N LYS A 213 -12.40 -22.29 -0.01
CA LYS A 213 -13.40 -22.21 -1.09
C LYS A 213 -14.72 -21.85 -0.41
N GLY A 214 -15.23 -20.65 -0.64
CA GLY A 214 -16.61 -20.34 -0.32
C GLY A 214 -17.46 -21.23 -1.23
N ASN A 215 -18.40 -21.97 -0.65
CA ASN A 215 -19.42 -22.68 -1.41
C ASN A 215 -20.15 -21.63 -2.25
N HIS A 216 -20.04 -21.74 -3.58
CA HIS A 216 -20.88 -20.99 -4.50
C HIS A 216 -22.33 -21.41 -4.22
N VAL A 217 -23.15 -20.46 -3.78
CA VAL A 217 -24.60 -20.60 -3.89
C VAL A 217 -24.89 -20.34 -5.37
N GLY A 218 -25.43 -21.37 -6.03
CA GLY A 218 -25.84 -21.33 -7.44
C GLY A 218 -27.12 -20.54 -7.68
#